data_AF-A0AAD9PDE0-F1
#
_entry.id   AF-A0AAD9PDE0-F1
#
_cell.length_a   1.000
_cell.length_b   1.000
_cell.length_c   1.000
_cell.angle_alpha   90.00
_cell.angle_beta   90.00
_cell.angle_gamma   90.00
#
_symmetry.space_group_name_H-M   'P 1'
#
loop_
_entity.id
_entity.type
_entity.pdbx_description
1 polymer ?
#
loop_
_entity_poly.entity_id
_entity_poly.type
_entity_poly.pdbx_seq_one_letter_code
_entity_poly.pdbx_strand_id
1 'polypeptide(L)'
;MAREPGNLRELPMFNTPFTRFTEHWFTFQKGPCADFEIDYVRCASAVGMHRAEKECRNYLDDFLECAWGIKAVKRYEIMQKERRKQSLAPVKKPEPDSVHVPIIF
;
A
#
# COMPACT_ATOMS: atom_id res chain seq x y z
N MET A 1 -8.05 -17.69 -12.35
CA MET A 1 -8.54 -16.33 -12.63
C MET A 1 -7.99 -15.91 -13.97
N ALA A 2 -8.89 -15.64 -14.92
CA ALA A 2 -8.57 -15.51 -16.34
C ALA A 2 -7.62 -14.33 -16.62
N ARG A 3 -6.59 -14.58 -17.43
CA ARG A 3 -5.75 -13.56 -18.05
C ARG A 3 -6.53 -12.99 -19.23
N GLU A 4 -7.00 -11.75 -19.10
CA GLU A 4 -7.39 -10.97 -20.28
C GLU A 4 -6.17 -10.20 -20.80
N PRO A 5 -5.89 -10.21 -22.11
CA PRO A 5 -4.84 -9.38 -22.69
C PRO A 5 -5.31 -7.93 -22.70
N GLY A 6 -4.93 -7.20 -21.65
CA GLY A 6 -5.11 -5.74 -21.56
C GLY A 6 -4.50 -5.04 -22.77
N ASN A 7 -5.28 -4.11 -23.31
CA ASN A 7 -5.06 -3.30 -24.50
C ASN A 7 -3.71 -2.53 -24.43
N LEU A 8 -2.95 -2.51 -25.53
CA LEU A 8 -1.55 -2.05 -25.64
C LEU A 8 -1.28 -0.54 -25.39
N ARG A 9 -2.19 0.20 -24.74
CA ARG A 9 -2.12 1.67 -24.58
C ARG A 9 -1.79 2.15 -23.17
N GLU A 10 -1.24 1.28 -22.33
CA GLU A 10 -1.11 1.50 -20.90
C GLU A 10 0.32 1.11 -20.47
N LEU A 11 1.06 2.05 -19.85
CA LEU A 11 2.50 1.98 -19.53
C LEU A 11 2.92 0.65 -18.84
N PRO A 12 4.13 0.10 -19.11
CA PRO A 12 5.36 0.79 -19.51
C PRO A 12 5.60 0.83 -21.02
N MET A 13 6.20 1.94 -21.50
CA MET A 13 6.56 2.15 -22.92
C MET A 13 7.41 1.00 -23.52
N PHE A 14 8.14 0.27 -22.66
CA PHE A 14 8.94 -0.89 -23.03
C PHE A 14 8.78 -2.00 -21.97
N ASN A 15 8.01 -3.05 -22.26
CA ASN A 15 7.88 -4.22 -21.40
C ASN A 15 8.81 -5.33 -21.90
N THR A 16 10.09 -5.23 -21.55
CA THR A 16 11.14 -6.19 -21.91
C THR A 16 11.67 -6.88 -20.67
N PRO A 17 12.29 -8.07 -20.78
CA PRO A 17 12.88 -8.74 -19.63
C PRO A 17 13.89 -7.87 -18.87
N PHE A 18 14.63 -7.02 -19.59
CA PHE A 18 15.60 -6.09 -19.02
C PHE A 18 14.94 -4.92 -18.31
N THR A 19 13.89 -4.32 -18.87
CA THR A 19 13.19 -3.20 -18.23
C THR A 19 12.39 -3.64 -17.01
N ARG A 20 11.83 -4.87 -17.00
CA ARG A 20 11.21 -5.47 -15.80
C ARG A 20 12.23 -5.71 -14.69
N PHE A 21 13.46 -6.07 -15.06
CA PHE A 21 14.54 -6.23 -14.09
C PHE A 21 14.95 -4.90 -13.48
N THR A 22 14.92 -3.77 -14.18
CA THR A 22 15.35 -2.46 -13.61
C THR A 22 14.21 -1.65 -12.97
N GLU A 23 12.96 -2.10 -13.09
CA GLU A 23 11.76 -1.37 -12.67
C GLU A 23 11.75 -1.02 -11.18
N HIS A 24 12.21 -1.96 -10.35
CA HIS A 24 12.26 -1.86 -8.89
C HIS A 24 13.30 -0.88 -8.33
N TRP A 25 14.17 -0.28 -9.15
CA TRP A 25 15.22 0.60 -8.67
C TRP A 25 14.72 2.01 -8.31
N PHE A 26 13.61 2.43 -8.94
CA PHE A 26 13.01 3.75 -8.78
C PHE A 26 11.56 3.69 -8.29
N THR A 27 11.06 2.50 -7.96
CA THR A 27 9.67 2.23 -7.55
C THR A 27 9.64 1.50 -6.20
N PHE A 28 8.46 1.41 -5.58
CA PHE A 28 8.25 0.67 -4.33
C PHE A 28 7.91 -0.81 -4.57
N GLN A 29 8.07 -1.30 -5.81
CA GLN A 29 7.72 -2.66 -6.24
C GLN A 29 8.49 -3.75 -5.48
N LYS A 30 9.59 -3.38 -4.80
CA LYS A 30 10.33 -4.26 -3.89
C LYS A 30 10.34 -3.65 -2.48
N GLY A 31 9.25 -3.84 -1.75
CA GLY A 31 9.09 -3.33 -0.40
C GLY A 31 7.74 -3.70 0.24
N PRO A 32 7.47 -3.25 1.47
CA PRO A 32 6.21 -3.53 2.17
C PRO A 32 4.98 -2.93 1.46
N CYS A 33 5.18 -1.94 0.59
CA CYS A 33 4.11 -1.27 -0.16
C CYS A 33 3.99 -1.74 -1.62
N ALA A 34 4.70 -2.81 -2.00
CA ALA A 34 4.73 -3.30 -3.38
C ALA A 34 3.33 -3.68 -3.89
N ASP A 35 2.53 -4.36 -3.08
CA ASP A 35 1.20 -4.82 -3.47
C ASP A 35 0.27 -3.63 -3.78
N PHE A 36 0.33 -2.58 -2.96
CA PHE A 36 -0.47 -1.37 -3.18
C PHE A 36 -0.06 -0.60 -4.45
N GLU A 37 1.25 -0.51 -4.73
CA GLU A 37 1.73 0.09 -5.97
C GLU A 37 1.25 -0.69 -7.19
N ILE A 38 1.34 -2.02 -7.14
CA ILE A 38 0.90 -2.89 -8.24
C ILE A 38 -0.61 -2.78 -8.47
N ASP A 39 -1.42 -2.69 -7.42
CA ASP A 39 -2.87 -2.54 -7.56
C ASP A 39 -3.26 -1.17 -8.15
N TYR A 40 -2.58 -0.10 -7.73
CA TYR A 40 -2.75 1.22 -8.37
C TYR A 40 -2.37 1.18 -9.85
N VAL A 41 -1.21 0.60 -10.19
CA VAL A 41 -0.73 0.50 -11.58
C VAL A 41 -1.67 -0.34 -12.43
N ARG A 42 -2.24 -1.43 -11.91
CA ARG A 42 -3.24 -2.25 -12.63
C ARG A 42 -4.54 -1.49 -12.91
N CYS A 43 -5.02 -0.70 -11.96
CA CYS A 43 -6.20 0.13 -12.17
C CYS A 43 -5.88 1.25 -13.17
N ALA A 44 -4.78 1.96 -12.96
CA ALA A 44 -4.36 3.08 -13.80
C ALA A 44 -4.02 2.64 -15.23
N SER A 45 -3.53 1.40 -15.38
CA SER A 45 -3.43 0.78 -16.68
C SER A 45 -4.84 0.69 -17.26
N ALA A 46 -5.73 -0.17 -16.74
CA ALA A 46 -7.01 -0.52 -17.39
C ALA A 46 -7.91 0.68 -17.80
N VAL A 47 -7.82 1.80 -17.07
CA VAL A 47 -8.64 3.00 -17.32
C VAL A 47 -7.90 4.07 -18.15
N GLY A 48 -6.56 4.08 -18.08
CA GLY A 48 -5.70 5.12 -18.64
C GLY A 48 -5.49 6.33 -17.72
N MET A 49 -4.34 7.00 -17.85
CA MET A 49 -3.87 8.04 -16.92
C MET A 49 -4.87 9.19 -16.68
N HIS A 50 -5.57 9.66 -17.72
CA HIS A 50 -6.50 10.79 -17.58
C HIS A 50 -7.68 10.51 -16.65
N ARG A 51 -8.12 9.26 -16.58
CA ARG A 51 -9.27 8.83 -15.77
C ARG A 51 -8.82 8.19 -14.45
N ALA A 52 -7.58 7.70 -14.39
CA ALA A 52 -6.99 7.08 -13.22
C ALA A 52 -7.04 8.00 -11.97
N GLU A 53 -6.90 9.31 -12.14
CA GLU A 53 -6.97 10.26 -11.00
C GLU A 53 -8.32 10.21 -10.26
N LYS A 54 -9.41 9.96 -10.99
CA LYS A 54 -10.76 9.89 -10.41
C LYS A 54 -11.16 8.46 -10.07
N GLU A 55 -10.95 7.53 -10.98
CA GLU A 55 -11.45 6.15 -10.86
C GLU A 55 -10.54 5.29 -9.96
N CYS A 56 -9.22 5.51 -9.99
CA CYS A 56 -8.23 4.74 -9.23
C CYS A 56 -7.78 5.45 -7.95
N ARG A 57 -8.53 6.47 -7.50
CA ARG A 57 -8.17 7.30 -6.35
C ARG A 57 -8.00 6.51 -5.06
N ASN A 58 -8.83 5.50 -4.83
CA ASN A 58 -8.75 4.67 -3.63
C ASN A 58 -7.41 3.92 -3.55
N TYR A 59 -6.99 3.29 -4.66
CA TYR A 59 -5.71 2.58 -4.73
C TYR A 59 -4.52 3.53 -4.55
N LEU A 60 -4.61 4.73 -5.11
CA LEU A 60 -3.59 5.76 -4.91
C LEU A 60 -3.52 6.19 -3.44
N ASP A 61 -4.67 6.45 -2.81
CA ASP A 61 -4.75 6.86 -1.41
C ASP A 61 -4.21 5.78 -0.45
N ASP A 62 -4.39 4.50 -0.77
CA ASP A 62 -3.84 3.37 0.00
C ASP A 62 -2.33 3.23 -0.20
N PHE A 63 -1.84 3.38 -1.43
CA PHE A 63 -0.39 3.40 -1.71
C PHE A 63 0.31 4.55 -0.97
N LEU A 64 -0.27 5.76 -1.01
CA LEU A 64 0.26 6.93 -0.30
C LEU A 64 0.18 6.78 1.22
N GLU A 65 -0.86 6.10 1.73
CA GLU A 65 -0.95 5.75 3.14
C GLU A 65 0.16 4.78 3.55
N CYS A 66 0.45 3.75 2.76
CA CYS A 66 1.54 2.84 3.05
C CYS A 66 2.91 3.55 3.01
N ALA A 67 3.12 4.44 2.03
CA ALA A 67 4.39 5.14 1.86
C ALA A 67 4.69 6.15 2.99
N TRP A 68 3.67 6.81 3.54
CA TRP A 68 3.85 7.89 4.51
C TRP A 68 3.27 7.62 5.91
N GLY A 69 2.33 6.69 6.06
CA GLY A 69 1.71 6.29 7.33
C GLY A 69 0.86 7.37 8.01
N ILE A 70 0.44 8.42 7.28
CA ILE A 70 -0.18 9.62 7.87
C ILE A 70 -1.48 9.29 8.61
N LYS A 71 -2.32 8.43 8.02
CA LYS A 71 -3.61 8.04 8.63
C LYS A 71 -3.37 7.18 9.87
N ALA A 72 -2.43 6.24 9.83
CA ALA A 72 -2.04 5.44 11.00
C ALA A 72 -1.55 6.30 12.18
N VAL A 73 -0.66 7.27 11.93
CA VAL A 73 -0.16 8.19 12.97
C VAL A 73 -1.29 9.02 13.55
N LYS A 74 -2.15 9.61 12.70
CA LYS A 74 -3.29 10.41 13.15
C LYS A 74 -4.27 9.59 13.99
N ARG A 75 -4.52 8.33 13.59
CA ARG A 75 -5.35 7.39 14.35
C ARG A 75 -4.75 7.14 15.74
N TYR A 76 -3.45 6.89 15.81
CA TYR A 76 -2.74 6.71 17.08
C TYR A 76 -2.90 7.93 18.00
N GLU A 77 -2.67 9.14 17.48
CA GLU A 77 -2.82 10.38 18.26
C GLU A 77 -4.22 10.57 18.83
N ILE A 78 -5.26 10.30 18.02
CA ILE A 78 -6.65 10.41 18.46
C ILE A 78 -6.94 9.40 19.57
N MET A 79 -6.52 8.15 19.42
CA MET A 79 -6.69 7.12 20.45
C MET A 79 -5.99 7.52 21.77
N GLN A 80 -4.79 8.10 21.68
CA GLN A 80 -4.07 8.59 22.86
C GLN A 80 -4.74 9.81 23.50
N LYS A 81 -5.31 10.71 22.71
CA LYS A 81 -6.11 11.84 23.22
C LYS A 81 -7.34 11.35 23.99
N GLU A 82 -8.09 10.39 23.45
CA GLU A 82 -9.25 9.81 24.14
C GLU A 82 -8.87 9.09 25.44
N ARG A 83 -7.78 8.33 25.45
CA ARG A 83 -7.27 7.68 26.67
C ARG A 83 -6.92 8.69 27.77
N ARG A 84 -6.27 9.80 27.40
CA ARG A 84 -5.96 10.89 28.34
C ARG A 84 -7.20 11.54 28.90
N LYS A 85 -8.25 11.75 28.08
CA LYS A 85 -9.54 12.28 28.56
C LYS A 85 -10.19 11.35 29.59
N GLN A 86 -10.05 10.04 29.42
CA GLN A 86 -10.60 9.03 30.32
C GLN A 86 -9.68 8.75 31.53
N SER A 87 -8.58 9.50 31.71
CA SER A 87 -7.59 9.28 32.77
C SER A 87 -7.06 7.84 32.82
N LEU A 88 -7.03 7.15 31.67
CA LEU A 88 -6.52 5.79 31.56
C LEU A 88 -4.99 5.80 31.53
N ALA A 89 -4.38 4.81 32.19
CA ALA A 89 -2.94 4.63 32.15
C ALA A 89 -2.45 4.34 30.70
N PRO A 90 -1.21 4.75 30.36
CA PRO A 90 -0.59 4.37 29.08
C PRO A 90 -0.52 2.84 28.93
N VAL A 91 -0.82 2.33 27.73
CA VAL A 91 -0.63 0.90 27.45
C VAL A 91 0.86 0.58 27.46
N LYS A 92 1.23 -0.37 28.33
CA LYS A 92 2.56 -0.95 28.36
C LYS A 92 2.73 -1.82 27.12
N LYS A 93 3.91 -1.77 26.49
CA LYS A 93 4.26 -2.72 25.43
C LYS A 93 4.20 -4.14 26.03
N PRO A 94 3.57 -5.11 25.35
CA PRO A 94 3.62 -6.49 25.80
C PRO A 94 5.06 -7.01 25.78
N GLU A 95 5.36 -7.97 26.65
CA GLU A 95 6.63 -8.72 26.65
C GLU A 95 6.81 -9.37 25.26
N PRO A 96 8.03 -9.38 24.67
CA PRO A 96 8.27 -9.83 23.30
C PRO A 96 7.76 -11.24 22.97
N ASP A 97 7.64 -12.12 23.96
CA ASP A 97 7.23 -13.53 23.76
C ASP A 97 5.80 -13.83 24.24
N SER A 98 5.06 -12.82 24.70
CA SER A 98 3.70 -13.02 25.26
C SER A 98 2.61 -13.23 24.20
N VAL A 99 2.91 -12.96 22.92
CA VAL A 99 1.98 -13.13 21.82
C VAL A 99 2.33 -14.40 21.05
N HIS A 100 1.66 -15.50 21.36
CA HIS A 100 1.68 -16.68 20.51
C HIS A 100 0.95 -16.37 19.20
N VAL A 101 1.70 -16.01 18.18
CA VAL A 101 1.23 -16.08 16.79
C VAL A 101 1.28 -17.55 16.37
N PRO A 102 0.14 -18.18 16.03
CA PRO A 102 0.18 -19.53 15.50
C PRO A 102 0.99 -19.50 14.21
N ILE A 103 2.05 -20.32 14.16
CA ILE A 103 2.80 -20.57 12.94
C ILE A 103 1.86 -21.41 12.07
N ILE A 104 1.10 -20.74 11.21
CA ILE A 104 0.34 -21.40 10.15
C ILE A 104 1.39 -21.77 9.09
N PHE A 105 1.87 -23.01 9.16
CA PHE A 105 2.66 -23.66 8.11
C PHE A 105 1.77 -23.94 6.89
#